data_AF-A0A497S081-F1
#
_entry.id   AF-A0A497S081-F1
#
_cell.length_a   1.000
_cell.length_b   1.000
_cell.length_c   1.000
_cell.angle_alpha   90.00
_cell.angle_beta   90.00
_cell.angle_gamma   90.00
#
_symmetry.space_group_name_H-M   'P 1'
#
loop_
_entity.id
_entity.type
_entity.pdbx_description
1 polymer ?
#
loop_
_entity_poly.entity_id
_entity_poly.type
_entity_poly.pdbx_seq_one_letter_code
_entity_poly.pdbx_strand_id
1 'polypeptide(L)'
;MRTSICCCPEATRYVLTILERLREAVISVMWSFDNGLLRKCSTKDVLRAFKEVRKSLRKAKTALESMSAESFIECYSVAANTLRSMAPGLDLPVPSDREVKAFFSSLSSYYEEHGNMPVDYYLVEDLITTISSSLLARLIRKLELKASLEELGLLVKEPYNEEVDEERAYKWLMEHAGR
;
A
#
# COMPACT_ATOMS: atom_id res chain seq x y z
N MET A 1 0.16 -20.45 -36.39
CA MET A 1 0.15 -19.09 -35.82
C MET A 1 0.83 -19.14 -34.46
N ARG A 2 2.03 -18.56 -34.34
CA ARG A 2 2.72 -18.45 -33.04
C ARG A 2 2.12 -17.24 -32.33
N THR A 3 1.52 -17.48 -31.18
CA THR A 3 0.96 -16.50 -30.26
C THR A 3 2.07 -15.65 -29.65
N SER A 4 2.37 -14.50 -30.25
CA SER A 4 3.19 -13.43 -29.65
C SER A 4 2.34 -12.69 -28.61
N ILE A 5 2.03 -13.34 -27.49
CA ILE A 5 1.12 -12.78 -26.45
C ILE A 5 1.87 -11.87 -25.46
N CYS A 6 3.20 -11.98 -25.36
CA CYS A 6 3.98 -11.21 -24.40
C CYS A 6 4.68 -10.01 -25.04
N CYS A 7 4.55 -8.87 -24.39
CA CYS A 7 5.47 -7.74 -24.52
C CYS A 7 6.80 -8.06 -23.83
N CYS A 8 7.91 -7.46 -24.28
CA CYS A 8 9.28 -7.67 -23.81
C CYS A 8 9.40 -8.37 -22.43
N PRO A 9 9.59 -9.72 -22.39
CA PRO A 9 9.39 -10.49 -21.16
C PRO A 9 10.30 -10.08 -20.00
N GLU A 10 11.50 -9.61 -20.32
CA GLU A 10 12.48 -9.14 -19.33
C GLU A 10 12.00 -7.84 -18.66
N ALA A 11 11.51 -6.89 -19.45
CA ALA A 11 11.02 -5.61 -18.94
C ALA A 11 9.71 -5.77 -18.14
N THR A 12 8.78 -6.63 -18.59
CA THR A 12 7.59 -6.98 -17.81
C THR A 12 7.98 -7.62 -16.48
N ARG A 13 8.87 -8.61 -16.50
CA ARG A 13 9.34 -9.28 -15.28
C ARG A 13 9.99 -8.29 -14.32
N TYR A 14 10.74 -7.32 -14.83
CA TYR A 14 11.35 -6.27 -14.03
C TYR A 14 10.27 -5.44 -13.30
N VAL A 15 9.27 -4.92 -14.03
CA VAL A 15 8.18 -4.11 -13.44
C VAL A 15 7.38 -4.89 -12.40
N LEU A 16 7.07 -6.16 -12.67
CA LEU A 16 6.39 -7.02 -11.70
C LEU A 16 7.26 -7.24 -10.45
N THR A 17 8.56 -7.49 -10.62
CA THR A 17 9.48 -7.72 -9.50
C THR A 17 9.56 -6.51 -8.57
N ILE A 18 9.68 -5.28 -9.12
CA ILE A 18 9.76 -4.08 -8.26
C ILE A 18 8.46 -3.84 -7.49
N LEU A 19 7.31 -4.17 -8.07
CA LEU A 19 5.99 -4.06 -7.41
C LEU A 19 5.79 -5.15 -6.35
N GLU A 20 6.22 -6.38 -6.60
CA GLU A 20 6.22 -7.45 -5.60
C GLU A 20 7.10 -7.09 -4.41
N ARG A 21 8.30 -6.53 -4.65
CA ARG A 21 9.16 -6.03 -3.56
C ARG A 21 8.49 -4.93 -2.75
N LEU A 22 7.72 -4.05 -3.39
CA LEU A 22 6.94 -3.02 -2.70
C LEU A 22 5.82 -3.65 -1.85
N ARG A 23 5.12 -4.67 -2.35
CA ARG A 23 4.12 -5.44 -1.60
C ARG A 23 4.73 -6.04 -0.34
N GLU A 24 5.85 -6.73 -0.47
CA GLU A 24 6.53 -7.36 0.67
C GLU A 24 7.04 -6.32 1.67
N ALA A 25 7.52 -5.18 1.21
CA ALA A 25 7.91 -4.08 2.09
C ALA A 25 6.72 -3.53 2.91
N VAL A 26 5.54 -3.37 2.31
CA VAL A 26 4.32 -2.97 3.04
C VAL A 26 3.99 -3.98 4.16
N ILE A 27 4.06 -5.27 3.86
CA ILE A 27 3.83 -6.35 4.83
C ILE A 27 4.87 -6.29 5.94
N SER A 28 6.14 -6.15 5.59
CA SER A 28 7.26 -6.08 6.53
C SER A 28 7.18 -4.88 7.47
N VAL A 29 6.80 -3.70 6.97
CA VAL A 29 6.59 -2.50 7.80
C VAL A 29 5.47 -2.73 8.80
N MET A 30 4.32 -3.28 8.35
CA MET A 30 3.21 -3.57 9.25
C MET A 30 3.62 -4.59 10.32
N TRP A 31 4.29 -5.67 9.93
CA TRP A 31 4.77 -6.68 10.87
C TRP A 31 5.75 -6.08 11.89
N SER A 32 6.72 -5.27 11.42
CA SER A 32 7.69 -4.61 12.29
C SER A 32 7.01 -3.64 13.26
N PHE A 33 5.95 -2.95 12.81
CA PHE A 33 5.15 -2.08 13.65
C PHE A 33 4.36 -2.86 14.72
N ASP A 34 3.67 -3.93 14.33
CA ASP A 34 2.90 -4.78 15.24
C ASP A 34 3.80 -5.43 16.31
N ASN A 35 5.07 -5.69 16.00
CA ASN A 35 6.07 -6.26 16.93
C ASN A 35 6.92 -5.20 17.67
N GLY A 36 6.59 -3.91 17.56
CA GLY A 36 7.30 -2.85 18.29
C GLY A 36 8.76 -2.62 17.84
N LEU A 37 9.14 -3.07 16.65
CA LEU A 37 10.48 -2.88 16.10
C LEU A 37 10.66 -1.48 15.52
N LEU A 38 9.56 -0.83 15.10
CA LEU A 38 9.55 0.56 14.65
C LEU A 38 9.38 1.55 15.82
N ARG A 39 10.27 1.47 16.83
CA ARG A 39 10.14 2.20 18.11
C ARG A 39 9.98 3.72 18.00
N LYS A 40 10.41 4.32 16.87
CA LYS A 40 10.32 5.76 16.61
C LYS A 40 9.04 6.16 15.87
N CYS A 41 8.20 5.21 15.47
CA CYS A 41 7.03 5.45 14.64
C CYS A 41 5.76 5.28 15.48
N SER A 42 4.96 6.32 15.57
CA SER A 42 3.61 6.22 16.15
C SER A 42 2.63 5.55 15.17
N THR A 43 1.47 5.12 15.67
CA THR A 43 0.36 4.64 14.83
C THR A 43 -0.02 5.67 13.77
N LYS A 44 0.01 6.97 14.11
CA LYS A 44 -0.29 8.07 13.18
C LYS A 44 0.75 8.20 12.07
N ASP A 45 2.03 7.95 12.36
CA ASP A 45 3.10 8.00 11.36
C ASP A 45 2.97 6.86 10.34
N VAL A 46 2.74 5.63 10.82
CA VAL A 46 2.52 4.47 9.94
C VAL A 46 1.26 4.64 9.11
N LEU A 47 0.17 5.13 9.72
CA LEU A 47 -1.08 5.40 9.02
C LEU A 47 -0.88 6.43 7.89
N ARG A 48 -0.16 7.52 8.17
CA ARG A 48 0.16 8.55 7.17
C ARG A 48 1.00 7.97 6.03
N ALA A 49 2.04 7.21 6.36
CA ALA A 49 2.90 6.56 5.39
C ALA A 49 2.09 5.62 4.48
N PHE A 50 1.23 4.76 5.03
CA PHE A 50 0.43 3.83 4.23
C PHE A 50 -0.61 4.54 3.36
N LYS A 51 -1.19 5.66 3.83
CA LYS A 51 -2.06 6.50 3.00
C LYS A 51 -1.30 7.11 1.82
N GLU A 52 -0.08 7.58 2.03
CA GLU A 52 0.75 8.13 0.95
C GLU A 52 1.19 7.06 -0.04
N VAL A 53 1.64 5.89 0.43
CA VAL A 53 1.97 4.74 -0.44
C VAL A 53 0.76 4.33 -1.29
N ARG A 54 -0.44 4.26 -0.69
CA ARG A 54 -1.68 3.93 -1.42
C ARG A 54 -2.02 4.99 -2.47
N LYS A 55 -1.86 6.27 -2.15
CA LYS A 55 -2.08 7.38 -3.09
C LYS A 55 -1.10 7.32 -4.25
N SER A 56 0.18 7.08 -3.98
CA SER A 56 1.22 6.96 -5.00
C SER A 56 0.99 5.75 -5.91
N LEU A 57 0.56 4.60 -5.37
CA LEU A 57 0.18 3.45 -6.20
C LEU A 57 -1.03 3.71 -7.10
N ARG A 58 -2.03 4.46 -6.62
CA ARG A 58 -3.16 4.88 -7.47
C ARG A 58 -2.70 5.77 -8.61
N LYS A 59 -1.76 6.71 -8.34
CA LYS A 59 -1.15 7.52 -9.39
C LYS A 59 -0.30 6.69 -10.35
N ALA A 60 0.42 5.67 -9.87
CA ALA A 60 1.15 4.72 -10.71
C ALA A 60 0.21 3.94 -11.64
N LYS A 61 -0.98 3.55 -11.15
CA LYS A 61 -2.04 2.98 -11.99
C LYS A 61 -2.47 3.97 -13.09
N THR A 62 -2.76 5.22 -12.74
CA THR A 62 -3.10 6.25 -13.73
C THR A 62 -1.98 6.50 -14.73
N ALA A 63 -0.71 6.40 -14.30
CA ALA A 63 0.45 6.49 -15.18
C ALA A 63 0.56 5.30 -16.14
N LEU A 64 0.21 4.10 -15.69
CA LEU A 64 0.10 2.92 -16.54
C LEU A 64 -1.01 3.11 -17.60
N GLU A 65 -2.19 3.57 -17.18
CA GLU A 65 -3.33 3.85 -18.07
C GLU A 65 -2.99 4.93 -19.12
N SER A 66 -2.23 5.96 -18.74
CA SER A 66 -1.81 7.03 -19.64
C SER A 66 -0.50 6.77 -20.39
N MET A 67 0.08 5.57 -20.25
CA MET A 67 1.36 5.18 -20.85
C MET A 67 2.55 6.10 -20.49
N SER A 68 2.53 6.70 -19.30
CA SER A 68 3.61 7.57 -18.80
C SER A 68 4.61 6.79 -17.93
N ALA A 69 5.70 6.33 -18.55
CA ALA A 69 6.79 5.66 -17.83
C ALA A 69 7.43 6.55 -16.74
N GLU A 70 7.59 7.85 -17.01
CA GLU A 70 8.24 8.79 -16.10
C GLU A 70 7.39 9.03 -14.84
N SER A 71 6.09 9.24 -15.03
CA SER A 71 5.15 9.35 -13.90
C SER A 71 5.06 8.05 -13.10
N PHE A 72 5.16 6.90 -13.77
CA PHE A 72 5.17 5.60 -13.10
C PHE A 72 6.41 5.45 -12.19
N ILE A 73 7.60 5.76 -12.71
CA ILE A 73 8.87 5.75 -11.97
C ILE A 73 8.81 6.68 -10.76
N GLU A 74 8.32 7.90 -10.95
CA GLU A 74 8.18 8.88 -9.87
C GLU A 74 7.25 8.35 -8.76
N CYS A 75 6.06 7.86 -9.14
CA CYS A 75 5.08 7.36 -8.20
C CYS A 75 5.59 6.13 -7.42
N TYR A 76 6.26 5.20 -8.10
CA TYR A 76 6.93 4.08 -7.44
C TYR A 76 7.99 4.57 -6.45
N SER A 77 8.84 5.51 -6.87
CA SER A 77 9.93 6.03 -6.04
C SER A 77 9.41 6.73 -4.79
N VAL A 78 8.33 7.51 -4.90
CA VAL A 78 7.66 8.12 -3.74
C VAL A 78 7.15 7.05 -2.78
N ALA A 79 6.48 6.01 -3.29
CA ALA A 79 5.99 4.90 -2.46
C ALA A 79 7.15 4.18 -1.75
N ALA A 80 8.21 3.85 -2.48
CA ALA A 80 9.37 3.16 -1.92
C ALA A 80 10.11 4.00 -0.87
N ASN A 81 10.33 5.29 -1.14
CA ASN A 81 10.98 6.20 -0.20
C ASN A 81 10.14 6.44 1.06
N THR A 82 8.82 6.46 0.94
CA THR A 82 7.90 6.54 2.08
C THR A 82 8.03 5.32 2.99
N LEU A 83 8.25 4.13 2.45
CA LEU A 83 8.49 2.93 3.26
C LEU A 83 9.90 2.92 3.87
N ARG A 84 10.93 3.31 3.08
CA ARG A 84 12.32 3.41 3.58
C ARG A 84 12.47 4.41 4.72
N SER A 85 11.72 5.52 4.72
CA SER A 85 11.79 6.49 5.82
C SER A 85 11.27 5.92 7.14
N MET A 86 10.33 4.97 7.08
CA MET A 86 9.81 4.26 8.24
C MET A 86 10.73 3.11 8.68
N ALA A 87 11.27 2.37 7.71
CA ALA A 87 12.16 1.24 7.94
C ALA A 87 13.36 1.31 6.98
N PRO A 88 14.47 1.96 7.37
CA PRO A 88 15.64 2.16 6.51
C PRO A 88 16.33 0.87 6.06
N GLY A 89 16.10 -0.25 6.76
CA GLY A 89 16.63 -1.57 6.41
C GLY A 89 15.86 -2.31 5.31
N LEU A 90 14.81 -1.72 4.73
CA LEU A 90 14.07 -2.34 3.65
C LEU A 90 14.87 -2.35 2.34
N ASP A 91 15.09 -3.54 1.81
CA ASP A 91 15.65 -3.76 0.48
C ASP A 91 14.59 -3.55 -0.60
N LEU A 92 14.33 -2.28 -0.90
CA LEU A 92 13.52 -1.86 -2.04
C LEU A 92 14.45 -1.49 -3.19
N PRO A 93 14.19 -1.96 -4.42
CA PRO A 93 14.99 -1.57 -5.57
C PRO A 93 14.73 -0.09 -5.95
N VAL A 94 15.73 0.53 -6.58
CA VAL A 94 15.53 1.78 -7.32
C VAL A 94 15.07 1.39 -8.73
N PRO A 95 13.96 1.96 -9.23
CA PRO A 95 13.47 1.63 -10.58
C PRO A 95 14.51 2.04 -11.63
N SER A 96 14.75 1.16 -12.58
CA SER A 96 15.62 1.38 -13.74
C SER A 96 14.82 2.09 -14.82
N ASP A 97 15.18 3.33 -15.13
CA ASP A 97 14.56 4.10 -16.21
C ASP A 97 14.53 3.33 -17.52
N ARG A 98 15.63 2.62 -17.83
CA ARG A 98 15.75 1.81 -19.04
C ARG A 98 14.70 0.71 -19.09
N GLU A 99 14.59 -0.09 -18.03
CA GLU A 99 13.70 -1.25 -18.00
C GLU A 99 12.23 -0.83 -17.96
N VAL A 100 11.90 0.20 -17.18
CA VAL A 100 10.54 0.72 -17.12
C VAL A 100 10.17 1.36 -18.46
N LYS A 101 11.02 2.19 -19.07
CA LYS A 101 10.75 2.75 -20.40
C LYS A 101 10.61 1.65 -21.46
N ALA A 102 11.45 0.61 -21.42
CA ALA A 102 11.34 -0.53 -22.33
C ALA A 102 10.00 -1.27 -22.20
N PHE A 103 9.50 -1.46 -20.97
CA PHE A 103 8.18 -2.03 -20.72
C PHE A 103 7.08 -1.19 -21.36
N PHE A 104 7.03 0.11 -21.06
CA PHE A 104 6.02 1.03 -21.61
C PHE A 104 6.08 1.13 -23.13
N SER A 105 7.29 1.23 -23.72
CA SER A 105 7.45 1.22 -25.17
C SER A 105 6.94 -0.08 -25.80
N SER A 106 7.19 -1.22 -25.15
CA SER A 106 6.67 -2.50 -25.63
C SER A 106 5.14 -2.55 -25.59
N LEU A 107 4.51 -2.01 -24.53
CA LEU A 107 3.05 -1.91 -24.44
C LEU A 107 2.48 -1.03 -25.56
N SER A 108 3.08 0.14 -25.79
CA SER A 108 2.65 1.07 -26.83
C SER A 108 2.75 0.44 -28.23
N SER A 109 3.89 -0.17 -28.56
CA SER A 109 4.06 -0.84 -29.86
C SER A 109 3.06 -1.97 -30.07
N TYR A 110 2.79 -2.78 -29.04
CA TYR A 110 1.79 -3.85 -29.13
C TYR A 110 0.38 -3.29 -29.35
N TYR A 111 0.03 -2.22 -28.63
CA TYR A 111 -1.27 -1.57 -28.78
C TYR A 111 -1.45 -0.95 -30.18
N GLU A 112 -0.40 -0.33 -30.73
CA GLU A 112 -0.40 0.18 -32.11
C GLU A 112 -0.59 -0.93 -33.15
N GLU A 113 0.03 -2.09 -32.94
CA GLU A 113 -0.04 -3.23 -33.86
C GLU A 113 -1.38 -3.99 -33.77
N HIS A 114 -1.93 -4.16 -32.57
CA HIS A 114 -3.06 -5.07 -32.32
C HIS A 114 -4.36 -4.38 -31.89
N GLY A 115 -4.34 -3.09 -31.56
CA GLY A 115 -5.50 -2.31 -31.12
C GLY A 115 -6.05 -2.71 -29.75
N ASN A 116 -5.35 -3.54 -29.00
CA ASN A 116 -5.70 -3.97 -27.64
C ASN A 116 -4.45 -4.06 -26.75
N MET A 117 -4.66 -4.07 -25.42
CA MET A 117 -3.56 -4.19 -24.47
C MET A 117 -3.11 -5.65 -24.32
N PRO A 118 -1.80 -5.91 -24.18
CA PRO A 118 -1.26 -7.24 -23.95
C PRO A 118 -1.56 -7.72 -22.51
N VAL A 119 -1.40 -9.02 -22.26
CA VAL A 119 -1.60 -9.61 -20.91
C VAL A 119 -0.70 -8.95 -19.87
N ASP A 120 0.52 -8.56 -20.24
CA ASP A 120 1.50 -7.89 -19.40
C ASP A 120 0.95 -6.61 -18.73
N TYR A 121 0.14 -5.83 -19.46
CA TYR A 121 -0.53 -4.63 -18.93
C TYR A 121 -1.43 -5.00 -17.76
N TYR A 122 -2.30 -6.01 -17.94
CA TYR A 122 -3.28 -6.42 -16.94
C TYR A 122 -2.63 -7.06 -15.72
N LEU A 123 -1.50 -7.77 -15.89
CA LEU A 123 -0.72 -8.30 -14.76
C LEU A 123 -0.18 -7.18 -13.87
N VAL A 124 0.39 -6.13 -14.46
CA VAL A 124 0.89 -4.97 -13.73
C VAL A 124 -0.26 -4.20 -13.08
N GLU A 125 -1.36 -3.99 -13.80
CA GLU A 125 -2.55 -3.31 -13.28
C GLU A 125 -3.16 -4.06 -12.08
N ASP A 126 -3.30 -5.38 -12.18
CA ASP A 126 -3.85 -6.22 -11.12
C ASP A 126 -2.96 -6.18 -9.87
N LEU A 127 -1.63 -6.27 -10.03
CA LEU A 127 -0.71 -6.22 -8.91
C LEU A 127 -0.79 -4.85 -8.18
N ILE A 128 -0.81 -3.74 -8.92
CA ILE A 128 -0.99 -2.40 -8.33
C ILE A 128 -2.33 -2.31 -7.59
N THR A 129 -3.39 -2.85 -8.18
CA THR A 129 -4.74 -2.85 -7.60
C THR A 129 -4.80 -3.69 -6.33
N THR A 130 -4.19 -4.87 -6.34
CA THR A 130 -4.08 -5.78 -5.18
C THR A 130 -3.35 -5.11 -4.02
N ILE A 131 -2.24 -4.43 -4.29
CA ILE A 131 -1.49 -3.72 -3.23
C ILE A 131 -2.31 -2.53 -2.70
N SER A 132 -2.86 -1.69 -3.58
CA SER A 132 -3.49 -0.42 -3.19
C SER A 132 -4.92 -0.54 -2.65
N SER A 133 -5.75 -1.37 -3.26
CA SER A 133 -7.18 -1.48 -2.98
C SER A 133 -7.53 -2.64 -2.06
N SER A 134 -6.69 -3.67 -1.99
CA SER A 134 -6.89 -4.79 -1.06
C SER A 134 -5.97 -4.68 0.16
N LEU A 135 -4.65 -4.83 -0.03
CA LEU A 135 -3.69 -4.89 1.08
C LEU A 135 -3.68 -3.58 1.89
N LEU A 136 -3.33 -2.46 1.25
CA LEU A 136 -3.22 -1.17 1.94
C LEU A 136 -4.56 -0.68 2.48
N ALA A 137 -5.67 -0.90 1.77
CA ALA A 137 -6.99 -0.53 2.27
C ALA A 137 -7.32 -1.24 3.59
N ARG A 138 -7.03 -2.54 3.69
CA ARG A 138 -7.23 -3.33 4.91
C ARG A 138 -6.30 -2.87 6.03
N LEU A 139 -5.02 -2.66 5.74
CA LEU A 139 -4.03 -2.22 6.73
C LEU A 139 -4.32 -0.81 7.26
N ILE A 140 -4.73 0.12 6.39
CA ILE A 140 -5.14 1.47 6.78
C ILE A 140 -6.34 1.42 7.74
N ARG A 141 -7.38 0.63 7.43
CA ARG A 141 -8.53 0.47 8.33
C ARG A 141 -8.12 -0.07 9.70
N LYS A 142 -7.21 -1.05 9.74
CA LYS A 142 -6.66 -1.58 11.00
C LYS A 142 -5.95 -0.48 11.81
N LEU A 143 -5.12 0.33 11.16
CA LEU A 143 -4.38 1.42 11.80
C LEU A 143 -5.29 2.57 12.25
N GLU A 144 -6.36 2.88 11.50
CA GLU A 144 -7.37 3.86 11.89
C GLU A 144 -8.07 3.43 13.18
N LEU A 145 -8.51 2.17 13.25
CA LEU A 145 -9.10 1.62 14.48
C LEU A 145 -8.13 1.67 15.66
N LYS A 146 -6.87 1.27 15.45
CA LYS A 146 -5.83 1.32 16.49
C LYS A 146 -5.62 2.75 16.99
N ALA A 147 -5.53 3.72 16.09
CA ALA A 147 -5.37 5.13 16.45
C ALA A 147 -6.56 5.66 17.26
N SER A 148 -7.80 5.31 16.88
CA SER A 148 -8.99 5.70 17.63
C SER A 148 -9.02 5.09 19.03
N LEU A 149 -8.61 3.83 19.20
CA LEU A 149 -8.52 3.18 20.51
C LEU A 149 -7.43 3.82 21.40
N GLU A 150 -6.29 4.19 20.82
CA GLU A 150 -5.24 4.93 21.53
C GLU A 150 -5.73 6.30 22.00
N GLU A 151 -6.49 7.03 21.18
CA GLU A 151 -7.10 8.31 21.56
C GLU A 151 -8.15 8.16 22.66
N LEU A 152 -9.00 7.13 22.58
CA LEU A 152 -9.97 6.82 23.65
C LEU A 152 -9.26 6.49 24.96
N GLY A 153 -8.21 5.66 24.94
CA GLY A 153 -7.44 5.33 26.15
C GLY A 153 -6.82 6.56 26.82
N LEU A 154 -6.37 7.55 26.02
CA LEU A 154 -5.87 8.83 26.54
C LEU A 154 -6.98 9.69 27.18
N LEU A 155 -8.19 9.64 26.64
CA LEU A 155 -9.35 10.39 27.16
C LEU A 155 -9.91 9.79 28.45
N VAL A 156 -9.90 8.46 28.56
CA VAL A 156 -10.47 7.73 29.71
C VAL A 156 -9.55 7.80 30.95
N LYS A 157 -8.28 8.22 30.79
CA LYS A 157 -7.25 8.40 31.86
C LYS A 157 -6.92 7.18 32.73
N GLU A 158 -7.68 6.08 32.61
CA GLU A 158 -7.41 4.78 33.22
C GLU A 158 -7.42 3.72 32.10
N PRO A 159 -6.53 2.70 32.14
CA PRO A 159 -6.62 1.58 31.21
C PRO A 159 -7.97 0.89 31.38
N TYR A 160 -8.61 0.52 30.26
CA TYR A 160 -9.86 -0.24 30.29
C TYR A 160 -9.72 -1.44 31.20
N ASN A 161 -10.55 -1.50 32.24
CA ASN A 161 -10.64 -2.61 33.16
C ASN A 161 -12.06 -3.16 33.02
N GLU A 162 -12.16 -4.32 32.39
CA GLU A 162 -13.43 -4.95 32.00
C GLU A 162 -14.42 -5.00 33.16
N GLU A 163 -14.00 -5.40 34.37
CA GLU A 163 -14.88 -5.43 35.55
C GLU A 163 -15.32 -4.02 35.97
N VAL A 164 -14.39 -3.06 36.04
CA VAL A 164 -14.68 -1.71 36.55
C VAL A 164 -15.53 -0.91 35.56
N ASP A 165 -15.26 -1.06 34.27
CA ASP A 165 -15.92 -0.33 33.20
C ASP A 165 -17.28 -0.94 32.84
N GLU A 166 -17.46 -2.26 32.92
CA GLU A 166 -18.79 -2.89 32.82
C GLU A 166 -19.69 -2.48 33.99
N GLU A 167 -19.16 -2.43 35.21
CA GLU A 167 -19.93 -2.00 36.38
C GLU A 167 -20.31 -0.51 36.29
N ARG A 168 -19.39 0.34 35.78
CA ARG A 168 -19.64 1.77 35.53
C ARG A 168 -20.71 1.96 34.44
N ALA A 169 -20.67 1.18 33.36
CA ALA A 169 -21.68 1.19 32.30
C ALA A 169 -23.05 0.68 32.77
N TYR A 170 -23.07 -0.39 33.58
CA TYR A 170 -24.30 -0.93 34.15
C TYR A 170 -24.96 0.07 35.11
N LYS A 171 -24.19 0.74 35.97
CA LYS A 171 -24.69 1.82 36.84
C LYS A 171 -25.32 2.95 36.03
N TRP A 172 -24.64 3.43 35.00
CA TRP A 172 -25.14 4.50 34.15
C TRP A 172 -26.47 4.10 33.47
N LEU A 173 -26.55 2.88 32.95
CA LEU A 173 -27.77 2.32 32.37
C LEU A 173 -28.91 2.25 33.38
N MET A 174 -28.66 1.79 34.60
CA MET A 174 -29.68 1.71 35.64
C MET A 174 -30.16 3.10 36.11
N GLU A 175 -29.28 4.10 36.12
CA GLU A 175 -29.63 5.49 36.45
C GLU A 175 -30.47 6.18 35.37
N HIS A 176 -30.39 5.73 34.12
CA HIS A 176 -31.03 6.37 32.96
C HIS A 176 -32.13 5.53 32.30
N ALA A 177 -32.28 4.25 32.64
CA ALA A 177 -33.34 3.37 32.13
C ALA A 177 -34.72 3.64 32.76
N GLY A 178 -34.82 4.58 33.71
CA GLY A 178 -36.06 4.96 34.39
C GLY A 178 -36.54 6.40 34.12
N ARG A 179 -36.02 7.09 33.10
CA ARG A 179 -36.53 8.40 32.64
C ARG A 179 -37.17 8.30 31.28
#